data_AF-A0A919MHU2-F1
#
_entry.id   AF-A0A919MHU2-F1
#
_cell.length_a   1.000
_cell.length_b   1.000
_cell.length_c   1.000
_cell.angle_alpha   90.00
_cell.angle_beta   90.00
_cell.angle_gamma   90.00
#
_symmetry.space_group_name_H-M   'P 1'
#
loop_
_entity.id
_entity.type
_entity.pdbx_description
1 polymer ?
#
loop_
_entity_poly.entity_id
_entity_poly.type
_entity_poly.pdbx_seq_one_letter_code
_entity_poly.pdbx_strand_id
1 'polypeptide(L)'
;MSSSPESRHPFLRGTVAETAETARFAVDLRNDKPGSGSGAVSAKMREEARVAGYAEGWAQGQRDSAAAAEESAARHRAAEQAHEQRRTAALAQAVNALGRAVTTMENQLMPTFTELQEVVLAHAFELAEAIVGRTLDDPQRRGADALRRAMAAAPEAGALIVSLCPDDYQTLVGDGPADYDHEGRRITLRSDPALRPGDAVADTGMASVDATIGAAVTRAREALRIS
;
A
#
# COMPACT_ATOMS: atom_id res chain seq x y z
N MET A 1 39.80 110.79 -48.73
CA MET A 1 40.47 111.06 -47.43
C MET A 1 40.18 109.86 -46.54
N SER A 2 41.23 109.16 -46.12
CA SER A 2 41.16 107.88 -45.39
C SER A 2 40.99 108.15 -43.91
N SER A 3 39.97 107.58 -43.26
CA SER A 3 39.84 107.56 -41.80
C SER A 3 40.28 106.20 -41.28
N SER A 4 41.45 106.16 -40.65
CA SER A 4 41.96 105.00 -39.92
C SER A 4 41.12 104.73 -38.66
N PRO A 5 40.89 103.44 -38.29
CA PRO A 5 40.15 103.08 -37.09
C PRO A 5 41.02 103.22 -35.84
N GLU A 6 40.44 103.82 -34.82
CA GLU A 6 41.01 104.12 -33.51
C GLU A 6 41.20 102.84 -32.68
N SER A 7 42.43 102.53 -32.31
CA SER A 7 42.79 101.37 -31.48
C SER A 7 42.50 101.65 -30.00
N ARG A 8 41.36 101.17 -29.49
CA ARG A 8 41.05 101.19 -28.05
C ARG A 8 41.90 100.16 -27.29
N HIS A 9 42.84 100.65 -26.50
CA HIS A 9 43.55 99.85 -25.50
C HIS A 9 42.67 99.70 -24.24
N PRO A 10 42.52 98.48 -23.68
CA PRO A 10 41.81 98.28 -22.42
C PRO A 10 42.68 98.78 -21.26
N PHE A 11 42.18 99.74 -20.48
CA PHE A 11 42.84 100.22 -19.27
C PHE A 11 42.18 99.60 -18.04
N LEU A 12 42.97 98.98 -17.15
CA LEU A 12 42.54 98.55 -15.82
C LEU A 12 42.74 99.72 -14.85
N ARG A 13 41.75 100.03 -13.99
CA ARG A 13 41.87 101.04 -12.94
C ARG A 13 41.53 100.44 -11.57
N GLY A 14 42.34 100.78 -10.56
CA GLY A 14 42.19 100.32 -9.18
C GLY A 14 43.52 99.77 -8.62
N THR A 15 43.65 99.71 -7.29
CA THR A 15 44.89 99.25 -6.61
C THR A 15 45.24 97.78 -6.87
N VAL A 16 44.32 97.01 -7.44
CA VAL A 16 44.53 95.61 -7.87
C VAL A 16 45.21 95.51 -9.24
N ALA A 17 45.41 96.64 -9.95
CA ALA A 17 46.09 96.68 -11.24
C ALA A 17 47.59 96.35 -11.11
N GLU A 18 48.22 96.63 -9.96
CA GLU A 18 49.64 96.37 -9.73
C GLU A 18 49.97 94.87 -9.63
N THR A 19 48.98 94.03 -9.31
CA THR A 19 49.14 92.56 -9.20
C THR A 19 48.57 91.80 -10.40
N ALA A 20 48.17 92.49 -11.48
CA ALA A 20 47.56 91.86 -12.63
C ALA A 20 48.62 91.19 -13.51
N GLU A 21 48.69 89.86 -13.48
CA GLU A 21 49.52 89.08 -14.41
C GLU A 21 48.76 88.88 -15.73
N THR A 22 49.44 89.15 -16.85
CA THR A 22 48.82 89.02 -18.17
C THR A 22 48.76 87.55 -18.57
N ALA A 23 47.57 86.95 -18.55
CA ALA A 23 47.37 85.61 -19.10
C ALA A 23 47.51 85.64 -20.64
N ARG A 24 48.49 84.91 -21.17
CA ARG A 24 48.60 84.66 -22.61
C ARG A 24 47.89 83.35 -22.93
N PHE A 25 46.88 83.41 -23.78
CA PHE A 25 46.27 82.21 -24.32
C PHE A 25 47.24 81.58 -25.34
N ALA A 26 47.39 80.26 -25.28
CA ALA A 26 48.26 79.51 -26.19
C ALA A 26 47.77 79.50 -27.66
N VAL A 27 46.59 80.08 -27.94
CA VAL A 27 45.95 80.11 -29.25
C VAL A 27 45.73 81.55 -29.69
N ASP A 28 46.19 81.89 -30.89
CA ASP A 28 45.94 83.18 -31.53
C ASP A 28 44.54 83.20 -32.15
N LEU A 29 43.59 83.77 -31.41
CA LEU A 29 42.17 83.86 -31.78
C LEU A 29 41.90 84.77 -32.99
N ARG A 30 42.90 85.51 -33.49
CA ARG A 30 42.71 86.45 -34.60
C ARG A 30 43.00 85.85 -35.96
N ASN A 31 43.77 84.77 -36.02
CA ASN A 31 44.31 84.24 -37.28
C ASN A 31 43.87 82.81 -37.63
N ASP A 32 43.22 82.09 -36.71
CA ASP A 32 42.74 80.74 -36.99
C ASP A 32 41.39 80.80 -37.71
N LYS A 33 41.31 80.23 -38.93
CA LYS A 33 40.03 80.07 -39.63
C LYS A 33 39.20 79.06 -38.83
N PRO A 34 38.01 79.44 -38.30
CA PRO A 34 37.21 78.53 -37.51
C PRO A 34 36.67 77.41 -38.40
N GLY A 35 37.32 76.25 -38.40
CA GLY A 35 36.77 75.08 -39.09
C GLY A 35 37.71 73.91 -39.37
N SER A 36 39.02 74.10 -39.53
CA SER A 36 39.84 73.00 -40.11
C SER A 36 40.29 71.93 -39.09
N GLY A 37 40.39 72.23 -37.79
CA GLY A 37 40.74 71.26 -36.73
C GLY A 37 39.57 70.85 -35.84
N SER A 38 38.64 71.77 -35.56
CA SER A 38 37.50 71.56 -34.66
C SER A 38 36.46 70.56 -35.22
N GLY A 39 36.23 70.56 -36.53
CA GLY A 39 35.32 69.62 -37.18
C GLY A 39 35.77 68.16 -37.05
N ALA A 40 37.06 67.89 -37.24
CA ALA A 40 37.63 66.55 -37.11
C ALA A 40 37.60 66.04 -35.66
N VAL A 41 37.89 66.91 -34.68
CA VAL A 41 37.77 66.59 -33.25
C VAL A 41 36.31 66.30 -32.86
N SER A 42 35.35 67.10 -33.35
CA SER A 42 33.93 66.87 -33.10
C SER A 42 33.39 65.57 -33.73
N ALA A 43 33.93 65.17 -34.89
CA ALA A 43 33.56 63.93 -35.56
C ALA A 43 34.11 62.72 -34.81
N LYS A 44 35.35 62.79 -34.33
CA LYS A 44 35.97 61.76 -33.51
C LYS A 44 35.22 61.55 -32.18
N MET A 45 34.88 62.64 -31.47
CA MET A 45 34.08 62.56 -30.24
C MET A 45 32.69 61.95 -30.47
N ARG A 46 32.03 62.27 -31.59
CA ARG A 46 30.73 61.67 -31.93
C ARG A 46 30.83 60.17 -32.22
N GLU A 47 31.89 59.74 -32.91
CA GLU A 47 32.11 58.33 -33.18
C GLU A 47 32.47 57.55 -31.91
N GLU A 48 33.32 58.10 -31.04
CA GLU A 48 33.65 57.53 -29.73
C GLU A 48 32.39 57.39 -28.84
N ALA A 49 31.54 58.42 -28.81
CA ALA A 49 30.26 58.37 -28.09
C ALA A 49 29.30 57.32 -28.68
N ARG A 50 29.27 57.15 -30.01
CA ARG A 50 28.46 56.14 -30.70
C ARG A 50 28.92 54.73 -30.35
N VAL A 51 30.23 54.48 -30.39
CA VAL A 51 30.82 53.18 -30.04
C VAL A 51 30.61 52.86 -28.57
N ALA A 52 30.82 53.83 -27.67
CA ALA A 52 30.57 53.67 -26.24
C ALA A 52 29.09 53.37 -25.94
N GLY A 53 28.16 54.10 -26.57
CA GLY A 53 26.73 53.86 -26.42
C GLY A 53 26.29 52.49 -26.95
N TYR A 54 26.86 52.05 -28.08
CA TYR A 54 26.61 50.70 -28.61
C TYR A 54 27.14 49.61 -27.67
N ALA A 55 28.35 49.77 -27.13
CA ALA A 55 28.94 48.82 -26.19
C ALA A 55 28.13 48.73 -24.88
N GLU A 56 27.70 49.86 -24.32
CA GLU A 56 26.87 49.89 -23.12
C GLU A 56 25.50 49.26 -23.37
N GLY A 57 24.86 49.59 -24.50
CA GLY A 57 23.57 48.99 -24.89
C GLY A 57 23.66 47.49 -25.11
N TRP A 58 24.75 47.01 -25.72
CA TRP A 58 24.99 45.58 -25.90
C TRP A 58 25.24 44.87 -24.56
N ALA A 59 26.07 45.46 -23.67
CA ALA A 59 26.32 44.92 -22.34
C ALA A 59 25.05 44.90 -21.47
N GLN A 60 24.21 45.93 -21.58
CA GLN A 60 22.90 45.97 -20.92
C GLN A 60 21.96 44.89 -21.45
N GLY A 61 21.82 44.79 -22.78
CA GLY A 61 20.99 43.75 -23.40
C GLY A 61 21.46 42.34 -23.05
N GLN A 62 22.77 42.12 -22.91
CA GLN A 62 23.32 40.82 -22.51
C GLN A 62 22.99 40.49 -21.05
N ARG A 63 23.05 41.48 -20.14
CA ARG A 63 22.64 41.34 -18.73
C ARG A 63 21.14 41.06 -18.60
N ASP A 64 20.32 41.82 -19.31
CA ASP A 64 18.86 41.67 -19.26
C ASP A 64 18.42 40.32 -19.85
N SER A 65 19.06 39.88 -20.94
CA SER A 65 18.81 38.56 -21.54
C SER A 65 19.23 37.42 -20.60
N ALA A 66 20.36 37.56 -19.91
CA ALA A 66 20.82 36.58 -18.93
C ALA A 66 19.85 36.49 -17.74
N ALA A 67 19.42 37.63 -17.19
CA ALA A 67 18.44 37.67 -16.10
C ALA A 67 17.09 37.06 -16.50
N ALA A 68 16.60 37.37 -17.70
CA ALA A 68 15.36 36.79 -18.23
C ALA A 68 15.47 35.27 -18.44
N ALA A 69 16.62 34.79 -18.91
CA ALA A 69 16.89 33.36 -19.08
C ALA A 69 16.93 32.63 -17.73
N GLU A 70 17.57 33.21 -16.72
CA GLU A 70 17.62 32.65 -15.36
C GLU A 70 16.23 32.59 -14.72
N GLU A 71 15.43 33.66 -14.84
CA GLU A 71 14.07 33.68 -14.31
C GLU A 71 13.18 32.64 -15.00
N SER A 72 13.25 32.54 -16.33
CA SER A 72 12.55 31.52 -17.10
C SER A 72 12.95 30.10 -16.65
N ALA A 73 14.25 29.84 -16.53
CA ALA A 73 14.77 28.56 -16.07
C ALA A 73 14.35 28.23 -14.62
N ALA A 74 14.25 29.23 -13.75
CA ALA A 74 13.75 29.05 -12.38
C ALA A 74 12.25 28.69 -12.37
N ARG A 75 11.44 29.40 -13.18
CA ARG A 75 9.99 29.10 -13.32
C ARG A 75 9.74 27.71 -13.89
N HIS A 76 10.50 27.31 -14.92
CA HIS A 76 10.40 25.97 -15.49
C HIS A 76 10.75 24.88 -14.48
N ARG A 77 11.84 25.02 -13.73
CA ARG A 77 12.21 24.08 -12.66
C ARG A 77 11.15 23.99 -11.57
N ALA A 78 10.60 25.11 -11.12
CA ALA A 78 9.55 25.14 -10.12
C ALA A 78 8.26 24.45 -10.61
N ALA A 79 7.89 24.68 -11.87
CA ALA A 79 6.73 24.03 -12.49
C ALA A 79 6.94 22.51 -12.57
N GLU A 80 8.11 22.05 -13.04
CA GLU A 80 8.44 20.63 -13.15
C GLU A 80 8.42 19.94 -11.77
N GLN A 81 9.01 20.56 -10.74
CA GLN A 81 8.94 20.05 -9.37
C GLN A 81 7.50 19.94 -8.87
N ALA A 82 6.66 20.95 -9.10
CA ALA A 82 5.26 20.91 -8.70
C ALA A 82 4.45 19.85 -9.48
N HIS A 83 4.78 19.62 -10.76
CA HIS A 83 4.19 18.53 -11.54
C HIS A 83 4.60 17.16 -10.99
N GLU A 84 5.87 16.97 -10.68
CA GLU A 84 6.38 15.69 -10.18
C GLU A 84 5.84 15.36 -8.78
N GLN A 85 5.74 16.36 -7.90
CA GLN A 85 5.11 16.22 -6.58
C GLN A 85 3.64 15.83 -6.69
N ARG A 86 2.87 16.48 -7.58
CA ARG A 86 1.46 16.12 -7.83
C ARG A 86 1.33 14.70 -8.38
N ARG A 87 2.20 14.30 -9.31
CA ARG A 87 2.20 12.96 -9.89
C ARG A 87 2.49 11.90 -8.83
N THR A 88 3.50 12.13 -8.00
CA THR A 88 3.89 11.23 -6.90
C THR A 88 2.77 11.12 -5.87
N ALA A 89 2.15 12.23 -5.49
CA ALA A 89 1.02 12.24 -4.56
C ALA A 89 -0.20 11.49 -5.11
N ALA A 90 -0.53 11.70 -6.39
CA ALA A 90 -1.63 10.98 -7.05
C ALA A 90 -1.37 9.48 -7.13
N LEU A 91 -0.14 9.06 -7.44
CA LEU A 91 0.24 7.65 -7.47
C LEU A 91 0.13 7.02 -6.07
N ALA A 92 0.65 7.69 -5.04
CA ALA A 92 0.53 7.20 -3.66
C ALA A 92 -0.94 7.06 -3.22
N GLN A 93 -1.79 8.02 -3.58
CA GLN A 93 -3.23 7.94 -3.31
C GLN A 93 -3.89 6.76 -4.03
N ALA A 94 -3.56 6.54 -5.31
CA ALA A 94 -4.09 5.43 -6.10
C ALA A 94 -3.68 4.06 -5.52
N VAL A 95 -2.41 3.90 -5.16
CA VAL A 95 -1.90 2.66 -4.52
C VAL A 95 -2.60 2.42 -3.18
N ASN A 96 -2.75 3.45 -2.36
CA ASN A 96 -3.46 3.33 -1.09
C ASN A 96 -4.95 3.00 -1.28
N ALA A 97 -5.60 3.56 -2.30
CA ALA A 97 -6.99 3.23 -2.63
C ALA A 97 -7.14 1.78 -3.09
N LEU A 98 -6.21 1.31 -3.94
CA LEU A 98 -6.18 -0.09 -4.37
C LEU A 98 -5.95 -1.03 -3.19
N GLY A 99 -5.00 -0.72 -2.30
CA GLY A 99 -4.76 -1.51 -1.08
C GLY A 99 -6.02 -1.64 -0.21
N ARG A 100 -6.74 -0.53 0.02
CA ARG A 100 -8.02 -0.56 0.75
C ARG A 100 -9.09 -1.39 0.04
N ALA A 101 -9.17 -1.30 -1.29
CA ALA A 101 -10.14 -2.07 -2.07
C ALA A 101 -9.85 -3.58 -1.98
N VAL A 102 -8.58 -3.98 -2.09
CA VAL A 102 -8.14 -5.37 -1.91
C VAL A 102 -8.50 -5.87 -0.51
N THR A 103 -8.13 -5.16 0.56
CA THR A 103 -8.47 -5.55 1.93
C THR A 103 -9.98 -5.63 2.15
N THR A 104 -10.76 -4.73 1.56
CA THR A 104 -12.23 -4.77 1.65
C THR A 104 -12.79 -6.01 0.95
N MET A 105 -12.27 -6.34 -0.23
CA MET A 105 -12.67 -7.53 -0.98
C MET A 105 -12.29 -8.82 -0.24
N GLU A 106 -11.07 -8.90 0.31
CA GLU A 106 -10.62 -10.03 1.13
C GLU A 106 -11.53 -10.21 2.37
N ASN A 107 -11.84 -9.12 3.06
CA ASN A 107 -12.74 -9.13 4.22
C ASN A 107 -14.20 -9.49 3.86
N GLN A 108 -14.64 -9.25 2.62
CA GLN A 108 -15.96 -9.66 2.16
C GLN A 108 -15.98 -11.14 1.73
N LEU A 109 -14.88 -11.65 1.17
CA LEU A 109 -14.79 -13.02 0.68
C LEU A 109 -14.57 -14.03 1.82
N MET A 110 -13.79 -13.68 2.83
CA MET A 110 -13.47 -14.59 3.95
C MET A 110 -14.72 -15.10 4.69
N PRO A 111 -15.68 -14.23 5.10
CA PRO A 111 -16.90 -14.67 5.78
C PRO A 111 -17.74 -15.62 4.90
N THR A 112 -17.86 -15.32 3.60
CA THR A 112 -18.61 -16.18 2.66
C THR A 112 -18.01 -17.58 2.54
N PHE A 113 -16.69 -17.74 2.59
CA PHE A 113 -16.08 -19.08 2.54
C PHE A 113 -16.35 -19.87 3.82
N THR A 114 -16.24 -19.24 4.98
CA THR A 114 -16.56 -19.88 6.27
C THR A 114 -18.03 -20.29 6.35
N GLU A 115 -18.95 -19.40 5.95
CA GLU A 115 -20.38 -19.71 5.91
C GLU A 115 -20.69 -20.87 4.96
N LEU A 116 -20.08 -20.89 3.77
CA LEU A 116 -20.23 -21.99 2.82
C LEU A 116 -19.68 -23.32 3.37
N GLN A 117 -18.54 -23.30 4.07
CA GLN A 117 -17.99 -24.49 4.71
C GLN A 117 -18.94 -25.03 5.79
N GLU A 118 -19.53 -24.17 6.61
CA GLU A 118 -20.49 -24.56 7.64
C GLU A 118 -21.76 -25.17 7.03
N VAL A 119 -22.30 -24.56 5.98
CA VAL A 119 -23.48 -25.06 5.26
C VAL A 119 -23.20 -26.41 4.59
N VAL A 120 -22.06 -26.56 3.91
CA VAL A 120 -21.67 -27.83 3.28
C VAL A 120 -21.47 -28.92 4.33
N LEU A 121 -20.82 -28.59 5.46
CA LEU A 121 -20.62 -29.54 6.55
C LEU A 121 -21.96 -29.94 7.18
N ALA A 122 -22.87 -28.99 7.39
CA ALA A 122 -24.22 -29.27 7.90
C ALA A 122 -24.98 -30.23 6.97
N HIS A 123 -25.01 -29.98 5.67
CA HIS A 123 -25.67 -30.87 4.71
C HIS A 123 -24.99 -32.23 4.57
N ALA A 124 -23.67 -32.31 4.67
CA ALA A 124 -22.95 -33.59 4.71
C ALA A 124 -23.36 -34.41 5.95
N PHE A 125 -23.56 -33.76 7.10
CA PHE A 125 -24.06 -34.42 8.31
C PHE A 125 -25.52 -34.86 8.17
N GLU A 126 -26.42 -34.02 7.63
CA GLU A 126 -27.81 -34.41 7.37
C GLU A 126 -27.88 -35.64 6.45
N LEU A 127 -27.06 -35.66 5.40
CA LEU A 127 -26.98 -36.80 4.49
C LEU A 127 -26.41 -38.05 5.19
N ALA A 128 -25.36 -37.90 5.99
CA ALA A 128 -24.78 -38.99 6.76
C ALA A 128 -25.79 -39.57 7.77
N GLU A 129 -26.53 -38.72 8.47
CA GLU A 129 -27.60 -39.13 9.40
C GLU A 129 -28.72 -39.88 8.66
N ALA A 130 -29.12 -39.42 7.48
CA ALA A 130 -30.12 -40.12 6.65
C ALA A 130 -29.61 -41.50 6.17
N ILE A 131 -28.33 -41.60 5.77
CA ILE A 131 -27.69 -42.87 5.37
C ILE A 131 -27.58 -43.82 6.56
N VAL A 132 -27.15 -43.33 7.73
CA VAL A 132 -27.07 -44.11 8.95
C VAL A 132 -28.46 -44.59 9.34
N GLY A 133 -29.48 -43.73 9.35
CA GLY A 133 -30.86 -44.10 9.61
C GLY A 133 -31.32 -45.28 8.73
N ARG A 134 -31.07 -45.19 7.42
CA ARG A 134 -31.36 -46.30 6.48
C ARG A 134 -30.56 -47.58 6.75
N THR A 135 -29.36 -47.46 7.29
CA THR A 135 -28.50 -48.62 7.63
C THR A 135 -28.96 -49.29 8.93
N LEU A 136 -29.56 -48.53 9.85
CA LEU A 136 -30.17 -49.06 11.07
C LEU A 136 -31.47 -49.83 10.81
N ASP A 137 -32.10 -49.66 9.66
CA ASP A 137 -33.28 -50.42 9.26
C ASP A 137 -32.97 -51.91 8.96
N ASP A 138 -31.68 -52.29 8.85
CA ASP A 138 -31.21 -53.67 8.72
C ASP A 138 -30.82 -54.24 10.11
N PRO A 139 -31.68 -55.03 10.78
CA PRO A 139 -31.43 -55.52 12.14
C PRO A 139 -30.16 -56.36 12.26
N GLN A 140 -29.80 -57.09 11.20
CA GLN A 140 -28.63 -57.98 11.19
C GLN A 140 -27.32 -57.20 11.19
N ARG A 141 -27.29 -56.02 10.55
CA ARG A 141 -26.10 -55.15 10.51
C ARG A 141 -26.04 -54.17 11.67
N ARG A 142 -27.19 -53.69 12.12
CA ARG A 142 -27.31 -52.66 13.16
C ARG A 142 -26.54 -53.00 14.43
N GLY A 143 -26.72 -54.21 14.96
CA GLY A 143 -26.01 -54.65 16.16
C GLY A 143 -24.49 -54.71 15.94
N ALA A 144 -24.04 -55.32 14.84
CA ALA A 144 -22.62 -55.44 14.53
C ALA A 144 -21.94 -54.08 14.33
N ASP A 145 -22.65 -53.12 13.72
CA ASP A 145 -22.20 -51.73 13.59
C ASP A 145 -22.06 -51.04 14.94
N ALA A 146 -23.01 -51.24 15.85
CA ALA A 146 -22.98 -50.70 17.20
C ALA A 146 -21.79 -51.27 18.02
N LEU A 147 -21.56 -52.58 17.94
CA LEU A 147 -20.42 -53.24 18.59
C LEU A 147 -19.08 -52.71 18.05
N ARG A 148 -18.91 -52.63 16.73
CA ARG A 148 -17.69 -52.10 16.11
C ARG A 148 -17.40 -50.67 16.56
N ARG A 149 -18.44 -49.84 16.67
CA ARG A 149 -18.34 -48.45 17.12
C ARG A 149 -17.91 -48.35 18.59
N ALA A 150 -18.44 -49.24 19.44
CA ALA A 150 -18.05 -49.34 20.85
C ALA A 150 -16.58 -49.77 21.00
N MET A 151 -16.14 -50.76 20.23
CA MET A 151 -14.74 -51.21 20.24
C MET A 151 -13.78 -50.14 19.75
N ALA A 152 -14.11 -49.41 18.68
CA ALA A 152 -13.29 -48.33 18.15
C ALA A 152 -13.22 -47.11 19.09
N ALA A 153 -14.21 -46.92 19.96
CA ALA A 153 -14.25 -45.84 20.93
C ALA A 153 -13.53 -46.19 22.25
N ALA A 154 -13.43 -47.47 22.58
CA ALA A 154 -12.79 -47.93 23.81
C ALA A 154 -11.26 -48.02 23.64
N PRO A 155 -10.48 -47.80 24.72
CA PRO A 155 -9.05 -48.08 24.75
C PRO A 155 -8.73 -49.52 24.32
N GLU A 156 -7.61 -49.77 23.66
CA GLU A 156 -7.25 -51.09 23.10
C GLU A 156 -6.95 -52.18 24.15
N ALA A 157 -6.60 -51.79 25.38
CA ALA A 157 -6.21 -52.72 26.44
C ALA A 157 -7.34 -53.02 27.45
N GLY A 158 -7.33 -54.23 28.01
CA GLY A 158 -8.21 -54.66 29.11
C GLY A 158 -9.52 -55.30 28.68
N ALA A 159 -10.25 -55.90 29.63
CA ALA A 159 -11.57 -56.46 29.36
C ALA A 159 -12.58 -55.35 28.98
N LEU A 160 -13.51 -55.67 28.09
CA LEU A 160 -14.50 -54.73 27.58
C LEU A 160 -15.90 -55.31 27.76
N ILE A 161 -16.79 -54.56 28.39
CA ILE A 161 -18.21 -54.88 28.47
C ILE A 161 -18.95 -53.92 27.53
N VAL A 162 -19.73 -54.46 26.59
CA VAL A 162 -20.52 -53.66 25.66
C VAL A 162 -22.00 -53.87 25.95
N SER A 163 -22.69 -52.79 26.30
CA SER A 163 -24.14 -52.77 26.49
C SER A 163 -24.81 -52.38 25.17
N LEU A 164 -25.80 -53.17 24.77
CA LEU A 164 -26.57 -53.01 23.52
C LEU A 164 -28.07 -52.99 23.84
N CYS A 165 -28.89 -52.46 22.93
CA CYS A 165 -30.33 -52.60 23.08
C CYS A 165 -30.75 -54.10 23.05
N PRO A 166 -31.89 -54.48 23.65
CA PRO A 166 -32.32 -55.88 23.69
C PRO A 166 -32.44 -56.54 22.31
N ASP A 167 -33.02 -55.85 21.31
CA ASP A 167 -33.24 -56.42 19.98
C ASP A 167 -31.91 -56.70 19.26
N ASP A 168 -30.95 -55.79 19.39
CA ASP A 168 -29.62 -55.92 18.77
C ASP A 168 -28.78 -56.97 19.48
N TYR A 169 -28.85 -57.01 20.81
CA TYR A 169 -28.22 -58.06 21.61
C TYR A 169 -28.74 -59.44 21.20
N GLN A 170 -30.06 -59.61 21.07
CA GLN A 170 -30.65 -60.89 20.66
C GLN A 170 -30.28 -61.26 19.23
N THR A 171 -30.22 -60.27 18.32
CA THR A 171 -29.83 -60.52 16.93
C THR A 171 -28.35 -60.91 16.79
N LEU A 172 -27.46 -60.32 17.62
CA LEU A 172 -26.02 -60.60 17.62
C LEU A 172 -25.65 -61.91 18.33
N VAL A 173 -26.19 -62.10 19.54
CA VAL A 173 -25.82 -63.23 20.41
C VAL A 173 -26.64 -64.46 20.05
N GLY A 174 -27.93 -64.29 19.73
CA GLY A 174 -28.87 -65.39 19.59
C GLY A 174 -28.84 -66.32 20.80
N ASP A 175 -28.70 -67.62 20.56
CA ASP A 175 -28.51 -68.64 21.61
C ASP A 175 -27.02 -68.89 21.96
N GLY A 176 -26.10 -68.09 21.39
CA GLY A 176 -24.66 -68.22 21.57
C GLY A 176 -24.12 -67.65 22.89
N PRO A 177 -22.81 -67.85 23.17
CA PRO A 177 -22.18 -67.25 24.34
C PRO A 177 -22.05 -65.73 24.16
N ALA A 178 -22.37 -64.94 25.18
CA ALA A 178 -22.25 -63.48 25.14
C ALA A 178 -20.81 -62.98 25.40
N ASP A 179 -19.90 -63.88 25.78
CA ASP A 179 -18.49 -63.62 25.99
C ASP A 179 -17.68 -64.11 24.79
N TYR A 180 -16.85 -63.23 24.25
CA TYR A 180 -16.01 -63.49 23.08
C TYR A 180 -14.58 -63.04 23.34
N ASP A 181 -13.63 -63.71 22.71
CA ASP A 181 -12.25 -63.27 22.63
C ASP A 181 -12.01 -62.67 21.24
N HIS A 182 -11.58 -61.41 21.19
CA HIS A 182 -11.24 -60.72 19.96
C HIS A 182 -9.81 -60.19 20.08
N GLU A 183 -8.91 -60.72 19.26
CA GLU A 183 -7.48 -60.31 19.24
C GLU A 183 -6.79 -60.40 20.62
N GLY A 184 -7.17 -61.38 21.44
CA GLY A 184 -6.62 -61.56 22.80
C GLY A 184 -7.29 -60.69 23.86
N ARG A 185 -8.37 -60.00 23.50
CA ARG A 185 -9.17 -59.15 24.38
C ARG A 185 -10.51 -59.80 24.69
N ARG A 186 -10.83 -59.92 25.98
CA ARG A 186 -12.15 -60.41 26.44
C ARG A 186 -13.21 -59.34 26.25
N ILE A 187 -14.24 -59.65 25.47
CA ILE A 187 -15.42 -58.82 25.22
C ILE A 187 -16.66 -59.53 25.76
N THR A 188 -17.41 -58.86 26.62
CA THR A 188 -18.67 -59.35 27.18
C THR A 188 -19.80 -58.48 26.68
N LEU A 189 -20.80 -59.07 26.02
CA LEU A 189 -22.00 -58.36 25.59
C LEU A 189 -23.09 -58.42 26.67
N ARG A 190 -23.83 -57.33 26.83
CA ARG A 190 -24.98 -57.24 27.74
C ARG A 190 -26.14 -56.51 27.07
N SER A 191 -27.36 -56.88 27.44
CA SER A 191 -28.56 -56.13 27.08
C SER A 191 -28.85 -55.01 28.08
N ASP A 192 -29.16 -53.82 27.57
CA ASP A 192 -29.60 -52.66 28.34
C ASP A 192 -30.88 -52.04 27.70
N PRO A 193 -32.05 -52.09 28.38
CA PRO A 193 -33.31 -51.57 27.85
C PRO A 193 -33.36 -50.03 27.77
N ALA A 194 -32.41 -49.31 28.37
CA ALA A 194 -32.34 -47.85 28.26
C ALA A 194 -31.77 -47.39 26.89
N LEU A 195 -31.10 -48.28 26.15
CA LEU A 195 -30.48 -47.98 24.87
C LEU A 195 -31.47 -48.14 23.70
N ARG A 196 -31.36 -47.24 22.72
CA ARG A 196 -32.16 -47.29 21.49
C ARG A 196 -31.53 -48.30 20.51
N PRO A 197 -32.30 -48.82 19.53
CA PRO A 197 -31.72 -49.64 18.47
C PRO A 197 -30.55 -48.94 17.77
N GLY A 198 -29.41 -49.65 17.66
CA GLY A 198 -28.16 -49.14 17.09
C GLY A 198 -27.24 -48.41 18.06
N ASP A 199 -27.68 -48.15 19.29
CA ASP A 199 -26.84 -47.56 20.33
C ASP A 199 -26.04 -48.62 21.10
N ALA A 200 -24.84 -48.23 21.52
CA ALA A 200 -23.97 -49.05 22.34
C ALA A 200 -23.25 -48.20 23.38
N VAL A 201 -22.93 -48.80 24.52
CA VAL A 201 -22.05 -48.21 25.54
C VAL A 201 -20.96 -49.21 25.88
N ALA A 202 -19.70 -48.75 25.83
CA ALA A 202 -18.54 -49.54 26.20
C ALA A 202 -18.14 -49.25 27.65
N ASP A 203 -17.74 -50.27 28.40
CA ASP A 203 -17.23 -50.15 29.75
C ASP A 203 -15.96 -51.00 29.90
N THR A 204 -14.88 -50.37 30.35
CA THR A 204 -13.57 -51.01 30.57
C THR A 204 -13.30 -51.36 32.02
N GLY A 205 -14.29 -51.17 32.91
CA GLY A 205 -14.18 -51.31 34.36
C GLY A 205 -13.53 -50.11 35.06
N MET A 206 -12.74 -49.31 34.34
CA MET A 206 -12.18 -48.04 34.83
C MET A 206 -12.89 -46.81 34.29
N ALA A 207 -13.47 -46.92 33.09
CA ALA A 207 -14.20 -45.85 32.44
C ALA A 207 -15.28 -46.42 31.52
N SER A 208 -16.41 -45.71 31.47
CA SER A 208 -17.47 -45.93 30.49
C SER A 208 -17.33 -44.93 29.35
N VAL A 209 -17.43 -45.44 28.13
CA VAL A 209 -17.36 -44.68 26.88
C VAL A 209 -18.73 -44.73 26.21
N ASP A 210 -19.32 -43.56 26.02
CA ASP A 210 -20.54 -43.41 25.24
C ASP A 210 -20.24 -43.65 23.75
N ALA A 211 -20.75 -44.77 23.23
CA ALA A 211 -20.64 -45.17 21.84
C ALA A 211 -21.99 -45.11 21.12
N THR A 212 -22.95 -44.37 21.65
CA THR A 212 -24.23 -44.07 20.97
C THR A 212 -23.96 -43.41 19.62
N ILE A 213 -24.94 -43.51 18.72
CA ILE A 213 -24.82 -42.90 17.39
C ILE A 213 -24.64 -41.39 17.52
N GLY A 214 -25.40 -40.77 18.43
CA GLY A 214 -25.29 -39.34 18.71
C GLY A 214 -23.91 -38.92 19.21
N ALA A 215 -23.32 -39.67 20.14
CA ALA A 215 -21.97 -39.40 20.64
C ALA A 215 -20.90 -39.59 19.54
N ALA A 216 -21.04 -40.60 18.68
CA ALA A 216 -20.13 -40.82 17.57
C ALA A 216 -20.20 -39.70 16.51
N VAL A 217 -21.40 -39.23 16.16
CA VAL A 217 -21.59 -38.08 15.26
C VAL A 217 -21.00 -36.81 15.85
N THR A 218 -21.19 -36.59 17.16
CA THR A 218 -20.63 -35.44 17.86
C THR A 218 -19.10 -35.44 17.81
N ARG A 219 -18.46 -36.58 18.09
CA ARG A 219 -16.99 -36.72 17.98
C ARG A 219 -16.48 -36.48 16.55
N ALA A 220 -17.18 -36.99 15.55
CA ALA A 220 -16.82 -36.74 14.14
C ALA A 220 -16.92 -35.24 13.79
N ARG A 221 -17.94 -34.55 14.30
CA ARG A 221 -18.11 -33.10 14.14
C ARG A 221 -16.99 -32.32 14.80
N GLU A 222 -16.56 -32.71 16.00
CA GLU A 222 -15.44 -32.08 16.69
C GLU A 222 -14.12 -32.28 15.96
N ALA A 223 -13.84 -33.49 15.48
CA ALA A 223 -12.62 -33.78 14.73
C ALA A 223 -12.48 -32.94 13.44
N LEU A 224 -13.59 -32.72 12.73
CA LEU A 224 -13.62 -31.92 11.50
C LEU A 224 -13.62 -30.40 11.73
N ARG A 225 -13.91 -29.94 12.94
CA ARG A 225 -13.79 -28.51 13.30
C ARG A 225 -12.35 -28.10 13.65
N ILE A 226 -11.48 -29.08 13.90
CA ILE A 226 -10.07 -28.87 14.29
C ILE A 226 -9.13 -28.99 13.06
N SER A 227 -9.64 -29.44 11.90
CA SER A 227 -8.91 -29.52 10.63
C SER A 227 -9.17 -28.32 9.72
#